data_AF-A0A6I6JZC5-F1
#
_entry.id   AF-A0A6I6JZC5-F1
#
_cell.length_a   1.000
_cell.length_b   1.000
_cell.length_c   1.000
_cell.angle_alpha   90.00
_cell.angle_beta   90.00
_cell.angle_gamma   90.00
#
_symmetry.space_group_name_H-M   'P 1'
#
loop_
_entity.id
_entity.type
_entity.pdbx_description
1 polymer ?
#
loop_
_entity_poly.entity_id
_entity_poly.type
_entity_poly.pdbx_seq_one_letter_code
_entity_poly.pdbx_strand_id
1 'polypeptide(L)'
;MSKNTLLLVFILLLTSFVSDAQIPTKWRGPHGNGIYDETGLLKEWPASGPEIIWHFDDLGEGFSSPVFANDMIYITGGKDNEGYVIVLDKNGKLLWKESYGKEFFESYPGVRSSPTVAGNLLYIYSGYGVLTCMDAKNGSIKWQKDMLNDFDGKNIQWGVTETVVVDGDRVFVTPGGKKNNVVALNRFNGDVIWSSEGKGELSAYCTPLIVELPARKLLVTHTADNLIGLDAADGKLLWSYPHTNRWAVHPNTPIYEAGGIFCFSGYGQGGEKLELSADGSSVKEVWKSEKLDSRIGGMVMVDGYLYGSGDKAREWRCVDWKTGEEKYASKDLTKGTLIYAGGMLYCYSERGELALVKATPEKFDVVSQTKVELGSAQHWAHPVINDGKLYVRHGNVLIAYKIK
;
A
#
# COMPACT_ATOMS: atom_id res chain seq x y z
N MET A 1 -66.54 27.93 -29.93
CA MET A 1 -65.24 28.64 -29.83
C MET A 1 -64.56 28.19 -28.55
N SER A 2 -63.39 27.56 -28.72
CA SER A 2 -62.30 27.22 -27.77
C SER A 2 -62.57 27.07 -26.25
N LYS A 3 -62.10 25.97 -25.66
CA LYS A 3 -60.75 25.91 -25.07
C LYS A 3 -60.42 24.50 -24.55
N ASN A 4 -59.30 23.99 -25.05
CA ASN A 4 -58.58 22.81 -24.64
C ASN A 4 -58.14 22.92 -23.17
N THR A 5 -58.22 21.82 -22.42
CA THR A 5 -57.29 21.58 -21.31
C THR A 5 -56.83 20.14 -21.36
N LEU A 6 -55.72 19.94 -22.08
CA LEU A 6 -54.94 18.71 -22.12
C LEU A 6 -54.17 18.62 -20.80
N LEU A 7 -54.48 17.62 -19.97
CA LEU A 7 -53.76 17.37 -18.73
C LEU A 7 -52.44 16.65 -19.07
N LEU A 8 -51.34 17.40 -19.17
CA LEU A 8 -50.00 16.84 -19.35
C LEU A 8 -49.48 16.33 -18.00
N VAL A 9 -49.41 15.01 -17.88
CA VAL A 9 -48.67 14.31 -16.83
C VAL A 9 -47.18 14.48 -17.11
N PHE A 10 -46.50 15.32 -16.33
CA PHE A 10 -45.04 15.47 -16.40
C PHE A 10 -44.44 14.68 -15.22
N ILE A 11 -44.16 13.39 -15.44
CA ILE A 11 -43.35 12.59 -14.51
C ILE A 11 -41.89 12.94 -14.82
N LEU A 12 -41.29 13.79 -13.99
CA LEU A 12 -39.85 13.98 -13.93
C LEU A 12 -39.23 12.69 -13.38
N LEU A 13 -38.74 11.83 -14.27
CA LEU A 13 -37.75 10.80 -13.94
C LEU A 13 -36.44 11.53 -13.62
N LEU A 14 -36.26 11.88 -12.34
CA LEU A 14 -34.94 12.14 -11.78
C LEU A 14 -34.17 10.82 -11.80
N THR A 15 -33.53 10.52 -12.92
CA THR A 15 -32.43 9.56 -12.94
C THR A 15 -31.30 10.21 -12.15
N SER A 16 -31.25 9.91 -10.86
CA SER A 16 -30.07 10.10 -10.04
C SER A 16 -28.96 9.31 -10.74
N PHE A 17 -28.13 9.98 -11.55
CA PHE A 17 -26.81 9.47 -11.84
C PHE A 17 -26.11 9.44 -10.50
N VAL A 18 -26.13 8.27 -9.87
CA VAL A 18 -25.12 7.92 -8.90
C VAL A 18 -23.84 7.99 -9.73
N SER A 19 -23.15 9.12 -9.65
CA SER A 19 -21.74 9.15 -9.98
C SER A 19 -21.15 8.08 -9.11
N ASP A 20 -20.80 6.92 -9.69
CA ASP A 20 -19.99 5.93 -8.99
C ASP A 20 -18.75 6.68 -8.54
N ALA A 21 -18.73 7.07 -7.27
CA ALA A 21 -17.56 7.61 -6.64
C ALA A 21 -16.59 6.44 -6.61
N GLN A 22 -15.75 6.36 -7.64
CA GLN A 22 -14.79 5.28 -7.76
C GLN A 22 -13.94 5.31 -6.50
N ILE A 23 -14.04 4.23 -5.72
CA ILE A 23 -13.31 4.05 -4.48
C ILE A 23 -11.82 4.19 -4.82
N PRO A 24 -11.06 5.09 -4.14
CA PRO A 24 -9.63 5.21 -4.37
C PRO A 24 -8.93 3.86 -4.24
N THR A 25 -7.97 3.59 -5.14
CA THR A 25 -7.10 2.42 -5.00
C THR A 25 -6.30 2.51 -3.70
N LYS A 26 -6.02 1.37 -3.08
CA LYS A 26 -5.22 1.32 -1.85
C LYS A 26 -3.95 0.51 -2.08
N TRP A 27 -2.89 0.91 -1.38
CA TRP A 27 -1.66 0.13 -1.23
C TRP A 27 -1.99 -1.27 -0.69
N ARG A 28 -1.38 -2.34 -1.22
CA ARG A 28 -1.67 -3.74 -0.84
C ARG A 28 -3.13 -4.18 -1.05
N GLY A 29 -3.74 -3.79 -2.17
CA GLY A 29 -5.02 -4.35 -2.62
C GLY A 29 -6.26 -3.62 -2.06
N PRO A 30 -7.47 -4.14 -2.31
CA PRO A 30 -8.73 -3.42 -2.12
C PRO A 30 -8.98 -2.94 -0.68
N HIS A 31 -8.40 -3.65 0.30
CA HIS A 31 -8.60 -3.37 1.73
C HIS A 31 -7.41 -2.66 2.39
N GLY A 32 -6.31 -2.42 1.69
CA GLY A 32 -5.14 -1.78 2.28
C GLY A 32 -4.19 -2.71 3.05
N ASN A 33 -4.46 -4.02 3.08
CA ASN A 33 -3.86 -4.96 4.05
C ASN A 33 -3.23 -6.21 3.42
N GLY A 34 -3.24 -6.35 2.09
CA GLY A 34 -2.71 -7.51 1.36
C GLY A 34 -3.68 -8.67 1.21
N ILE A 35 -4.96 -8.49 1.57
CA ILE A 35 -6.03 -9.47 1.41
C ILE A 35 -6.83 -9.13 0.15
N TYR A 36 -7.05 -10.13 -0.70
CA TYR A 36 -7.84 -10.03 -1.92
C TYR A 36 -9.05 -10.97 -1.83
N ASP A 37 -10.22 -10.48 -2.24
CA ASP A 37 -11.50 -11.18 -2.11
C ASP A 37 -11.72 -12.28 -3.17
N GLU A 38 -10.79 -12.43 -4.11
CA GLU A 38 -10.95 -13.34 -5.22
C GLU A 38 -11.03 -14.81 -4.78
N THR A 39 -12.02 -15.51 -5.34
CA THR A 39 -12.27 -16.93 -5.09
C THR A 39 -12.19 -17.76 -6.37
N GLY A 40 -12.10 -19.08 -6.20
CA GLY A 40 -11.93 -20.02 -7.31
C GLY A 40 -10.54 -19.99 -7.94
N LEU A 41 -9.55 -19.41 -7.25
CA LEU A 41 -8.15 -19.39 -7.68
C LEU A 41 -7.51 -20.78 -7.52
N LEU A 42 -6.51 -21.08 -8.36
CA LEU A 42 -5.70 -22.29 -8.30
C LEU A 42 -5.17 -22.52 -6.88
N LYS A 43 -5.26 -23.77 -6.42
CA LYS A 43 -4.74 -24.22 -5.10
C LYS A 43 -3.38 -24.89 -5.16
N GLU A 44 -2.92 -25.16 -6.38
CA GLU A 44 -1.64 -25.77 -6.69
C GLU A 44 -1.23 -25.30 -8.08
N TRP A 45 0.05 -25.05 -8.27
CA TRP A 45 0.63 -24.73 -9.58
C TRP A 45 1.42 -25.93 -10.13
N PRO A 46 1.56 -26.05 -11.46
CA PRO A 46 2.55 -26.94 -12.05
C PRO A 46 3.96 -26.65 -11.53
N ALA A 47 4.89 -27.61 -11.66
CA ALA A 47 6.28 -27.41 -11.25
C ALA A 47 6.99 -26.24 -11.97
N SER A 48 6.53 -25.88 -13.17
CA SER A 48 6.98 -24.70 -13.91
C SER A 48 6.41 -23.37 -13.37
N GLY A 49 5.53 -23.42 -12.38
CA GLY A 49 4.70 -22.29 -11.95
C GLY A 49 3.42 -22.13 -12.76
N PRO A 50 2.59 -21.13 -12.38
CA PRO A 50 1.41 -20.76 -13.16
C PRO A 50 1.81 -20.21 -14.53
N GLU A 51 0.90 -20.32 -15.51
CA GLU A 51 1.13 -19.83 -16.87
C GLU A 51 1.37 -18.32 -16.89
N ILE A 52 2.46 -17.87 -17.52
CA ILE A 52 2.66 -16.45 -17.85
C ILE A 52 1.81 -16.13 -19.08
N ILE A 53 0.83 -15.24 -18.93
CA ILE A 53 -0.05 -14.83 -20.04
C ILE A 53 0.51 -13.64 -20.82
N TRP A 54 1.27 -12.76 -20.16
CA TRP A 54 2.02 -11.68 -20.78
C TRP A 54 3.03 -11.10 -19.78
N HIS A 55 4.00 -10.35 -20.29
CA HIS A 55 4.91 -9.53 -19.51
C HIS A 55 5.18 -8.19 -20.22
N PHE A 56 5.57 -7.17 -19.47
CA PHE A 56 5.95 -5.85 -19.98
C PHE A 56 7.34 -5.46 -19.43
N ASP A 57 8.33 -5.31 -20.31
CA ASP A 57 9.77 -5.25 -19.95
C ASP A 57 10.39 -3.85 -19.85
N ASP A 58 9.62 -2.81 -20.18
CA ASP A 58 10.09 -1.41 -20.22
C ASP A 58 9.57 -0.57 -19.03
N LEU A 59 9.42 -1.18 -17.84
CA LEU A 59 9.10 -0.42 -16.63
C LEU A 59 10.26 0.49 -16.22
N GLY A 60 11.50 0.02 -16.38
CA GLY A 60 12.66 0.64 -15.76
C GLY A 60 12.73 0.37 -14.25
N GLU A 61 13.59 1.10 -13.55
CA GLU A 61 14.02 0.80 -12.18
C GLU A 61 12.92 1.11 -11.15
N GLY A 62 12.87 0.31 -10.08
CA GLY A 62 12.01 0.57 -8.91
C GLY A 62 11.23 -0.63 -8.40
N PHE A 63 10.33 -0.35 -7.46
CA PHE A 63 9.74 -1.34 -6.55
C PHE A 63 8.22 -1.18 -6.37
N SER A 64 7.57 -0.32 -7.17
CA SER A 64 6.11 -0.12 -7.12
C SER A 64 5.34 -1.37 -7.52
N SER A 65 4.23 -1.60 -6.83
CA SER A 65 3.21 -2.59 -7.23
C SER A 65 2.22 -1.95 -8.22
N PRO A 66 1.66 -2.75 -9.16
CA PRO A 66 0.62 -2.25 -10.05
C PRO A 66 -0.67 -1.98 -9.29
N VAL A 67 -1.44 -0.97 -9.72
CA VAL A 67 -2.80 -0.71 -9.22
C VAL A 67 -3.79 -0.74 -10.38
N PHE A 68 -5.02 -1.14 -10.07
CA PHE A 68 -6.07 -1.39 -11.05
C PHE A 68 -7.20 -0.39 -10.83
N ALA A 69 -7.48 0.43 -11.84
CA ALA A 69 -8.56 1.39 -11.85
C ALA A 69 -8.94 1.71 -13.30
N ASN A 70 -10.15 2.17 -13.55
CA ASN A 70 -10.58 2.64 -14.88
C ASN A 70 -10.29 1.62 -16.02
N ASP A 71 -10.44 0.32 -15.74
CA ASP A 71 -10.10 -0.79 -16.65
C ASP A 71 -8.65 -0.80 -17.16
N MET A 72 -7.74 -0.17 -16.43
CA MET A 72 -6.33 -0.02 -16.76
C MET A 72 -5.42 -0.44 -15.60
N ILE A 73 -4.16 -0.72 -15.93
CA ILE A 73 -3.09 -1.05 -14.99
C ILE A 73 -2.16 0.15 -14.89
N TYR A 74 -2.04 0.73 -13.71
CA TYR A 74 -1.13 1.84 -13.44
C TYR A 74 0.06 1.34 -12.63
N ILE A 75 1.27 1.72 -13.03
CA ILE A 75 2.51 1.35 -12.34
C ILE A 75 3.56 2.41 -12.58
N THR A 76 4.46 2.64 -11.62
CA THR A 76 5.56 3.60 -11.80
C THR A 76 6.84 2.93 -12.23
N GLY A 77 7.73 3.69 -12.88
CA GLY A 77 9.00 3.20 -13.40
C GLY A 77 10.06 4.29 -13.47
N GLY A 78 11.32 3.97 -13.19
CA GLY A 78 12.42 4.93 -13.15
C GLY A 78 13.36 4.78 -14.34
N LYS A 79 13.76 5.90 -14.95
CA LYS A 79 14.82 5.93 -15.96
C LYS A 79 15.50 7.29 -16.00
N ASP A 80 16.82 7.31 -16.16
CA ASP A 80 17.61 8.54 -16.38
C ASP A 80 17.38 9.65 -15.32
N ASN A 81 17.29 9.27 -14.04
CA ASN A 81 16.97 10.14 -12.90
C ASN A 81 15.55 10.74 -12.88
N GLU A 82 14.66 10.24 -13.74
CA GLU A 82 13.24 10.60 -13.76
C GLU A 82 12.34 9.41 -13.41
N GLY A 83 11.20 9.73 -12.81
CA GLY A 83 10.12 8.81 -12.54
C GLY A 83 8.99 8.99 -13.55
N TYR A 84 8.41 7.88 -13.96
CA TYR A 84 7.33 7.81 -14.94
C TYR A 84 6.13 7.08 -14.35
N VAL A 85 4.93 7.54 -14.71
CA VAL A 85 3.73 6.69 -14.63
C VAL A 85 3.59 5.99 -15.97
N ILE A 86 3.41 4.67 -15.91
CA ILE A 86 3.23 3.79 -17.06
C ILE A 86 1.85 3.17 -16.91
N VAL A 87 1.04 3.29 -17.96
CA VAL A 87 -0.31 2.73 -17.97
C VAL A 87 -0.45 1.71 -19.08
N LEU A 88 -0.91 0.53 -18.70
CA LEU A 88 -1.12 -0.61 -19.58
C LEU A 88 -2.62 -0.95 -19.66
N ASP A 89 -3.02 -1.56 -20.76
CA ASP A 89 -4.29 -2.28 -20.81
C ASP A 89 -4.19 -3.63 -20.06
N LYS A 90 -5.32 -4.33 -19.94
CA LYS A 90 -5.40 -5.65 -19.28
C LYS A 90 -4.55 -6.76 -19.93
N ASN A 91 -4.04 -6.54 -21.15
CA ASN A 91 -3.19 -7.46 -21.89
C ASN A 91 -1.71 -7.05 -21.85
N GLY A 92 -1.35 -6.06 -21.02
CA GLY A 92 0.02 -5.57 -20.87
C GLY A 92 0.47 -4.64 -22.00
N LYS A 93 -0.44 -4.17 -22.86
CA LYS A 93 -0.09 -3.22 -23.93
C LYS A 93 0.02 -1.82 -23.35
N LEU A 94 1.12 -1.13 -23.65
CA LEU A 94 1.31 0.27 -23.30
C LEU A 94 0.21 1.16 -23.90
N LEU A 95 -0.46 1.92 -23.03
CA LEU A 95 -1.42 2.96 -23.39
C LEU A 95 -0.75 4.33 -23.39
N TRP A 96 -0.04 4.67 -22.31
CA TRP A 96 0.76 5.89 -22.22
C TRP A 96 1.85 5.78 -21.14
N LYS A 97 2.87 6.63 -21.24
CA LYS A 97 3.99 6.76 -20.31
C LYS A 97 4.36 8.23 -20.18
N GLU A 98 4.21 8.79 -18.98
CA GLU A 98 4.44 10.23 -18.74
C GLU A 98 5.34 10.44 -17.53
N SER A 99 6.27 11.39 -17.65
CA SER A 99 7.19 11.76 -16.56
C SER A 99 6.46 12.60 -15.51
N TYR A 100 6.68 12.29 -14.24
CA TYR A 100 6.27 13.15 -13.11
C TYR A 100 7.45 13.95 -12.53
N GLY A 101 8.62 13.87 -13.16
CA GLY A 101 9.83 14.59 -12.78
C GLY A 101 10.86 13.71 -12.05
N LYS A 102 11.70 14.35 -11.24
CA LYS A 102 12.86 13.70 -10.62
C LYS A 102 12.48 12.61 -9.64
N GLU A 103 13.27 11.55 -9.65
CA GLU A 103 13.14 10.40 -8.76
C GLU A 103 14.49 10.00 -8.17
N PHE A 104 14.50 9.22 -7.09
CA PHE A 104 15.68 8.86 -6.31
C PHE A 104 16.48 7.69 -6.92
N PHE A 105 17.73 7.94 -7.32
CA PHE A 105 18.63 6.94 -7.92
C PHE A 105 19.96 6.74 -7.14
N GLU A 106 20.15 7.39 -6.00
CA GLU A 106 21.43 7.36 -5.27
C GLU A 106 21.77 5.98 -4.70
N SER A 107 20.77 5.27 -4.18
CA SER A 107 20.90 3.89 -3.70
C SER A 107 19.61 3.13 -3.93
N TYR A 108 19.67 1.83 -4.24
CA TYR A 108 18.50 1.03 -4.66
C TYR A 108 17.65 1.80 -5.70
N PRO A 109 18.18 2.05 -6.90
CA PRO A 109 17.67 3.09 -7.79
C PRO A 109 16.23 2.85 -8.25
N GLY A 110 15.52 3.95 -8.50
CA GLY A 110 14.20 3.95 -9.12
C GLY A 110 13.04 4.20 -8.15
N VAL A 111 11.84 4.08 -8.70
CA VAL A 111 10.59 4.45 -8.03
C VAL A 111 10.32 3.59 -6.79
N ARG A 112 9.71 4.18 -5.76
CA ARG A 112 9.41 3.48 -4.49
C ARG A 112 7.94 3.47 -4.13
N SER A 113 7.24 4.55 -4.43
CA SER A 113 5.80 4.67 -4.18
C SER A 113 5.01 4.06 -5.33
N SER A 114 3.91 3.39 -4.99
CA SER A 114 2.92 2.96 -5.99
C SER A 114 1.92 4.09 -6.25
N PRO A 115 1.28 4.12 -7.44
CA PRO A 115 0.26 5.11 -7.70
C PRO A 115 -0.98 4.92 -6.84
N THR A 116 -1.59 6.03 -6.43
CA THR A 116 -2.96 6.05 -5.91
C THR A 116 -3.87 6.68 -6.96
N VAL A 117 -4.86 5.94 -7.45
CA VAL A 117 -5.87 6.43 -8.41
C VAL A 117 -7.20 6.63 -7.69
N ALA A 118 -7.81 7.80 -7.84
CA ALA A 118 -9.07 8.18 -7.22
C ALA A 118 -9.97 8.94 -8.20
N GLY A 119 -10.82 8.20 -8.93
CA GLY A 119 -11.59 8.72 -10.06
C GLY A 119 -10.67 9.05 -11.23
N ASN A 120 -10.75 10.29 -11.71
CA ASN A 120 -9.94 10.78 -12.84
C ASN A 120 -8.57 11.34 -12.43
N LEU A 121 -8.18 11.22 -11.15
CA LEU A 121 -6.93 11.73 -10.63
C LEU A 121 -6.03 10.60 -10.13
N LEU A 122 -4.73 10.80 -10.32
CA LEU A 122 -3.65 9.88 -9.98
C LEU A 122 -2.62 10.65 -9.14
N TYR A 123 -2.11 10.04 -8.08
CA TYR A 123 -1.16 10.67 -7.15
C TYR A 123 0.11 9.84 -7.02
N ILE A 124 1.27 10.49 -7.18
CA ILE A 124 2.60 9.91 -6.98
C ILE A 124 3.40 10.77 -6.00
N TYR A 125 4.04 10.14 -5.02
CA TYR A 125 5.01 10.80 -4.15
C TYR A 125 6.42 10.30 -4.48
N SER A 126 7.26 11.19 -5.02
CA SER A 126 8.62 10.84 -5.44
C SER A 126 9.58 10.69 -4.26
N GLY A 127 10.69 9.99 -4.47
CA GLY A 127 11.81 9.83 -3.54
C GLY A 127 12.54 11.12 -3.15
N TYR A 128 12.24 12.23 -3.84
CA TYR A 128 12.68 13.58 -3.50
C TYR A 128 11.58 14.43 -2.86
N GLY A 129 10.45 13.82 -2.52
CA GLY A 129 9.39 14.46 -1.74
C GLY A 129 8.49 15.39 -2.54
N VAL A 130 8.36 15.19 -3.85
CA VAL A 130 7.36 15.91 -4.66
C VAL A 130 6.10 15.07 -4.75
N LEU A 131 4.99 15.58 -4.22
CA LEU A 131 3.67 15.01 -4.47
C LEU A 131 3.14 15.57 -5.79
N THR A 132 2.85 14.67 -6.73
CA THR A 132 2.32 15.02 -8.06
C THR A 132 0.92 14.47 -8.21
N CYS A 133 -0.03 15.34 -8.55
CA CYS A 133 -1.35 14.95 -9.03
C CYS A 133 -1.40 15.05 -10.55
N MET A 134 -1.86 13.99 -11.19
CA MET A 134 -1.96 13.86 -12.64
C MET A 134 -3.37 13.46 -13.04
N ASP A 135 -3.74 13.76 -14.27
CA ASP A 135 -4.93 13.23 -14.93
C ASP A 135 -4.75 11.73 -15.19
N ALA A 136 -5.61 10.89 -14.63
CA ALA A 136 -5.51 9.45 -14.76
C ALA A 136 -5.77 8.95 -16.20
N LYS A 137 -6.37 9.77 -17.07
CA LYS A 137 -6.69 9.39 -18.46
C LYS A 137 -5.53 9.65 -19.41
N ASN A 138 -4.79 10.75 -19.23
CA ASN A 138 -3.76 11.19 -20.18
C ASN A 138 -2.40 11.54 -19.57
N GLY A 139 -2.23 11.39 -18.26
CA GLY A 139 -0.97 11.66 -17.58
C GLY A 139 -0.58 13.14 -17.46
N SER A 140 -1.43 14.09 -17.87
CA SER A 140 -1.13 15.51 -17.69
C SER A 140 -1.07 15.89 -16.20
N ILE A 141 -0.01 16.59 -15.79
CA ILE A 141 0.12 17.10 -14.43
C ILE A 141 -0.99 18.14 -14.18
N LYS A 142 -1.72 17.97 -13.08
CA LYS A 142 -2.75 18.93 -12.60
C LYS A 142 -2.16 19.90 -11.60
N TRP A 143 -1.40 19.40 -10.64
CA TRP A 143 -0.67 20.19 -9.65
C TRP A 143 0.47 19.38 -9.06
N GLN A 144 1.45 20.09 -8.50
CA GLN A 144 2.58 19.52 -7.78
C GLN A 144 2.82 20.29 -6.49
N LYS A 145 3.35 19.61 -5.47
CA LYS A 145 3.74 20.22 -4.21
C LYS A 145 5.05 19.63 -3.70
N ASP A 146 5.99 20.49 -3.31
CA ASP A 146 7.27 20.08 -2.79
C ASP A 146 7.15 19.91 -1.27
N MET A 147 6.98 18.66 -0.83
CA MET A 147 6.66 18.37 0.55
C MET A 147 7.82 18.70 1.49
N LEU A 148 9.06 18.65 1.01
CA LEU A 148 10.22 18.93 1.84
C LEU A 148 10.42 20.44 2.02
N ASN A 149 10.27 21.22 0.95
CA ASN A 149 10.43 22.66 0.99
C ASN A 149 9.22 23.37 1.60
N ASP A 150 8.00 22.99 1.22
CA ASP A 150 6.77 23.70 1.63
C ASP A 150 6.36 23.39 3.07
N PHE A 151 6.80 22.25 3.62
CA PHE A 151 6.35 21.71 4.91
C PHE A 151 7.51 21.31 5.83
N ASP A 152 8.62 22.05 5.75
CA ASP A 152 9.79 21.90 6.62
C ASP A 152 10.32 20.46 6.80
N GLY A 153 10.01 19.59 5.82
CA GLY A 153 10.43 18.20 5.76
C GLY A 153 11.89 18.08 5.39
N LYS A 154 12.42 16.85 5.49
CA LYS A 154 13.78 16.53 5.05
C LYS A 154 13.79 15.20 4.36
N ASN A 155 14.62 15.09 3.33
CA ASN A 155 14.84 13.80 2.72
C ASN A 155 15.55 12.86 3.70
N ILE A 156 15.29 11.57 3.54
CA ILE A 156 15.79 10.50 4.41
C ILE A 156 16.74 9.58 3.64
N GLN A 157 17.45 8.71 4.36
CA GLN A 157 18.62 7.98 3.85
C GLN A 157 18.43 7.27 2.50
N TRP A 158 17.23 6.74 2.23
CA TRP A 158 16.93 6.00 0.99
C TRP A 158 15.87 6.69 0.12
N GLY A 159 15.63 7.99 0.33
CA GLY A 159 14.56 8.74 -0.30
C GLY A 159 13.22 8.53 0.43
N VAL A 160 12.44 9.61 0.60
CA VAL A 160 11.09 9.49 1.18
C VAL A 160 10.21 8.58 0.31
N THR A 161 9.29 7.84 0.92
CA THR A 161 8.34 7.02 0.16
C THR A 161 7.05 6.92 0.94
N GLU A 162 5.94 7.00 0.23
CA GLU A 162 4.60 6.89 0.79
C GLU A 162 3.64 6.66 -0.38
N THR A 163 2.91 5.55 -0.38
CA THR A 163 1.77 5.42 -1.30
C THR A 163 0.61 6.18 -0.66
N VAL A 164 0.42 7.43 -1.06
CA VAL A 164 -0.49 8.36 -0.35
C VAL A 164 -1.91 7.83 -0.25
N VAL A 165 -2.58 8.14 0.85
CA VAL A 165 -3.98 7.75 1.08
C VAL A 165 -4.90 8.90 0.70
N VAL A 166 -5.97 8.57 -0.03
CA VAL A 166 -7.06 9.48 -0.37
C VAL A 166 -8.33 9.08 0.40
N ASP A 167 -8.93 10.02 1.14
CA ASP A 167 -10.24 9.86 1.79
C ASP A 167 -11.11 11.08 1.49
N GLY A 168 -12.19 10.86 0.74
CA GLY A 168 -13.03 11.94 0.22
C GLY A 168 -12.22 12.94 -0.61
N ASP A 169 -12.18 14.20 -0.17
CA ASP A 169 -11.47 15.30 -0.84
C ASP A 169 -10.04 15.51 -0.33
N ARG A 170 -9.56 14.65 0.58
CA ARG A 170 -8.25 14.76 1.22
C ARG A 170 -7.26 13.79 0.61
N VAL A 171 -6.02 14.24 0.45
CA VAL A 171 -4.85 13.38 0.31
C VAL A 171 -3.94 13.62 1.51
N PHE A 172 -3.55 12.55 2.20
CA PHE A 172 -2.68 12.61 3.38
C PHE A 172 -1.23 12.30 2.98
N VAL A 173 -0.30 13.03 3.59
CA VAL A 173 1.14 12.87 3.36
C VAL A 173 1.89 13.11 4.67
N THR A 174 3.02 12.43 4.83
CA THR A 174 3.93 12.56 5.98
C THR A 174 5.29 13.15 5.52
N PRO A 175 5.41 14.48 5.38
CA PRO A 175 6.68 15.13 5.04
C PRO A 175 7.79 14.91 6.08
N GLY A 176 7.41 14.70 7.35
CA GLY A 176 8.38 14.57 8.44
C GLY A 176 8.99 15.90 8.89
N GLY A 177 8.26 17.02 8.73
CA GLY A 177 8.65 18.32 9.26
C GLY A 177 8.48 18.42 10.78
N LYS A 178 9.12 19.41 11.40
CA LYS A 178 8.95 19.70 12.83
C LYS A 178 7.61 20.36 13.12
N LYS A 179 7.16 21.24 12.22
CA LYS A 179 5.87 21.96 12.32
C LYS A 179 4.79 21.32 11.45
N ASN A 180 5.19 20.79 10.30
CA ASN A 180 4.29 20.14 9.36
C ASN A 180 4.69 18.67 9.19
N ASN A 181 4.50 17.91 10.26
CA ASN A 181 4.92 16.51 10.35
C ASN A 181 4.03 15.60 9.50
N VAL A 182 2.72 15.83 9.57
CA VAL A 182 1.68 15.19 8.76
C VAL A 182 0.76 16.26 8.24
N VAL A 183 0.34 16.16 6.99
CA VAL A 183 -0.54 17.15 6.35
C VAL A 183 -1.68 16.48 5.59
N ALA A 184 -2.81 17.16 5.54
CA ALA A 184 -3.88 16.86 4.60
C ALA A 184 -3.99 17.99 3.58
N LEU A 185 -3.98 17.62 2.31
CA LEU A 185 -4.17 18.53 1.20
C LEU A 185 -5.52 18.27 0.54
N ASN A 186 -6.11 19.30 -0.04
CA ASN A 186 -7.22 19.16 -0.96
C ASN A 186 -6.71 18.44 -2.21
N ARG A 187 -7.26 17.26 -2.48
CA ARG A 187 -6.78 16.37 -3.53
C ARG A 187 -6.94 16.96 -4.94
N PHE A 188 -7.83 17.93 -5.14
CA PHE A 188 -8.10 18.51 -6.45
C PHE A 188 -7.12 19.62 -6.84
N ASN A 189 -6.56 20.34 -5.87
CA ASN A 189 -5.75 21.53 -6.15
C ASN A 189 -4.45 21.65 -5.32
N GLY A 190 -4.22 20.77 -4.34
CA GLY A 190 -3.03 20.78 -3.50
C GLY A 190 -3.04 21.81 -2.36
N ASP A 191 -4.15 22.53 -2.15
CA ASP A 191 -4.28 23.48 -1.04
C ASP A 191 -4.23 22.75 0.31
N VAL A 192 -3.64 23.40 1.32
CA VAL A 192 -3.58 22.81 2.66
C VAL A 192 -4.96 22.85 3.30
N ILE A 193 -5.45 21.70 3.75
CA ILE A 193 -6.66 21.60 4.58
C ILE A 193 -6.27 21.73 6.05
N TRP A 194 -5.30 20.92 6.48
CA TRP A 194 -4.70 21.02 7.80
C TRP A 194 -3.26 20.54 7.77
N SER A 195 -2.50 20.95 8.80
CA SER A 195 -1.15 20.49 9.09
C SER A 195 -1.04 20.18 10.58
N SER A 196 -0.27 19.15 10.92
CA SER A 196 -0.05 18.71 12.28
C SER A 196 1.43 18.69 12.61
N GLU A 197 1.81 19.21 13.77
CA GLU A 197 3.17 19.09 14.29
C GLU A 197 3.51 17.63 14.65
N GLY A 198 2.50 16.77 14.83
CA GLY A 198 2.68 15.36 15.19
C GLY A 198 3.68 15.21 16.33
N LYS A 199 4.79 14.50 16.05
CA LYS A 199 5.95 14.42 16.97
C LYS A 199 7.17 15.21 16.51
N GLY A 200 7.07 15.89 15.36
CA GLY A 200 8.16 16.67 14.76
C GLY A 200 9.35 15.82 14.30
N GLU A 201 9.09 14.55 14.01
CA GLU A 201 10.07 13.53 13.62
C GLU A 201 10.18 13.39 12.10
N LEU A 202 11.28 12.82 11.61
CA LEU A 202 11.41 12.55 10.17
C LEU A 202 10.37 11.53 9.69
N SER A 203 10.09 11.56 8.38
CA SER A 203 9.26 10.56 7.72
C SER A 203 9.92 9.18 7.79
N ALA A 204 9.12 8.12 7.77
CA ALA A 204 9.60 6.75 7.99
C ALA A 204 9.06 5.72 6.99
N TYR A 205 8.88 6.12 5.72
CA TYR A 205 8.54 5.23 4.60
C TYR A 205 7.12 4.61 4.68
N CYS A 206 6.30 5.02 5.65
CA CYS A 206 5.05 4.37 5.99
C CYS A 206 3.89 4.90 5.14
N THR A 207 3.14 4.00 4.52
CA THR A 207 1.82 4.33 3.97
C THR A 207 0.80 4.35 5.12
N PRO A 208 0.11 5.48 5.37
CA PRO A 208 -0.83 5.58 6.49
C PRO A 208 -1.99 4.58 6.42
N LEU A 209 -2.54 4.26 7.58
CA LEU A 209 -3.77 3.51 7.75
C LEU A 209 -4.91 4.47 8.14
N ILE A 210 -6.07 4.33 7.50
CA ILE A 210 -7.31 4.95 7.96
C ILE A 210 -8.08 3.95 8.82
N VAL A 211 -8.37 4.33 10.06
CA VAL A 211 -9.22 3.54 10.97
C VAL A 211 -10.55 4.26 11.13
N GLU A 212 -11.64 3.60 10.72
CA GLU A 212 -12.99 4.13 10.88
C GLU A 212 -13.61 3.61 12.18
N LEU A 213 -13.90 4.52 13.11
CA LEU A 213 -14.64 4.24 14.34
C LEU A 213 -16.02 4.92 14.28
N PRO A 214 -17.01 4.45 15.06
CA PRO A 214 -18.29 5.15 15.18
C PRO A 214 -18.15 6.62 15.62
N ALA A 215 -17.11 6.93 16.39
CA ALA A 215 -16.88 8.27 16.92
C ALA A 215 -16.09 9.20 15.98
N ARG A 216 -15.18 8.67 15.16
CA ARG A 216 -14.28 9.44 14.28
C ARG A 216 -13.52 8.55 13.29
N LYS A 217 -12.86 9.16 12.31
CA LYS A 217 -11.80 8.52 11.52
C LYS A 217 -10.44 8.91 12.06
N LEU A 218 -9.52 7.94 12.16
CA LEU A 218 -8.13 8.18 12.50
C LEU A 218 -7.24 8.01 11.28
N LEU A 219 -6.22 8.85 11.19
CA LEU A 219 -5.05 8.62 10.36
C LEU A 219 -3.93 8.08 11.26
N VAL A 220 -3.47 6.85 10.99
CA VAL A 220 -2.42 6.18 11.76
C VAL A 220 -1.20 5.98 10.87
N THR A 221 -0.04 6.51 11.26
CA THR A 221 1.20 6.41 10.47
C THR A 221 2.43 6.30 11.38
N HIS A 222 3.54 5.82 10.84
CA HIS A 222 4.83 5.89 11.52
C HIS A 222 5.62 7.13 11.10
N THR A 223 6.22 7.77 12.08
CA THR A 223 7.38 8.65 11.94
C THR A 223 8.63 7.93 12.44
N ALA A 224 9.79 8.60 12.40
CA ALA A 224 11.09 7.99 12.67
C ALA A 224 11.16 7.20 13.99
N ASP A 225 10.47 7.66 15.04
CA ASP A 225 10.57 7.07 16.37
C ASP A 225 9.21 6.66 16.98
N ASN A 226 8.09 6.99 16.34
CA ASN A 226 6.75 6.77 16.88
C ASN A 226 5.76 6.27 15.84
N LEU A 227 4.86 5.39 16.28
CA LEU A 227 3.54 5.26 15.68
C LEU A 227 2.65 6.39 16.24
N ILE A 228 1.96 7.12 15.37
CA ILE A 228 1.08 8.22 15.77
C ILE A 228 -0.33 8.00 15.24
N GLY A 229 -1.33 8.42 16.02
CA GLY A 229 -2.73 8.46 15.63
C GLY A 229 -3.25 9.88 15.69
N LEU A 230 -3.77 10.37 14.56
CA LEU A 230 -4.35 11.69 14.42
C LEU A 230 -5.84 11.58 14.10
N ASP A 231 -6.63 12.56 14.51
CA ASP A 231 -7.97 12.73 13.96
C ASP A 231 -7.85 13.14 12.48
N ALA A 232 -8.44 12.34 11.58
CA ALA A 232 -8.30 12.57 10.14
C ALA A 232 -9.03 13.86 9.68
N ALA A 233 -9.99 14.35 10.47
CA ALA A 233 -10.78 15.52 10.10
C ALA A 233 -9.97 16.83 10.21
N ASP A 234 -9.17 16.97 11.26
CA ASP A 234 -8.50 18.22 11.63
C ASP A 234 -6.99 18.10 11.92
N GLY A 235 -6.42 16.89 11.88
CA GLY A 235 -5.00 16.64 12.10
C GLY A 235 -4.59 16.70 13.57
N LYS A 236 -5.54 16.75 14.51
CA LYS A 236 -5.21 16.75 15.94
C LYS A 236 -4.54 15.43 16.32
N LEU A 237 -3.33 15.51 16.89
CA LEU A 237 -2.67 14.35 17.49
C LEU A 237 -3.51 13.85 18.68
N LEU A 238 -3.92 12.58 18.61
CA LEU A 238 -4.69 11.92 19.67
C LEU A 238 -3.76 11.13 20.60
N TRP A 239 -2.83 10.38 20.02
CA TRP A 239 -1.86 9.57 20.76
C TRP A 239 -0.59 9.34 19.95
N SER A 240 0.47 8.95 20.65
CA SER A 240 1.73 8.47 20.08
C SER A 240 2.23 7.28 20.88
N TYR A 241 2.82 6.31 20.22
CA TYR A 241 3.43 5.12 20.82
C TYR A 241 4.87 4.97 20.31
N PRO A 242 5.90 4.96 21.18
CA PRO A 242 7.28 4.80 20.76
C PRO A 242 7.52 3.45 20.08
N HIS A 243 8.02 3.47 18.86
CA HIS A 243 8.37 2.29 18.09
C HIS A 243 9.56 2.63 17.19
N THR A 244 10.77 2.40 17.68
CA THR A 244 12.02 2.81 17.03
C THR A 244 12.71 1.64 16.37
N ASN A 245 13.54 1.89 15.37
CA ASN A 245 14.59 0.95 15.00
C ASN A 245 15.86 1.70 14.60
N ARG A 246 16.97 0.96 14.49
CA ARG A 246 18.31 1.52 14.26
C ARG A 246 18.45 2.39 12.99
N TRP A 247 17.49 2.36 12.06
CA TRP A 247 17.52 3.08 10.79
C TRP A 247 16.30 3.98 10.54
N ALA A 248 15.36 4.09 11.49
CA ALA A 248 14.08 4.81 11.30
C ALA A 248 13.30 4.35 10.05
N VAL A 249 13.31 3.04 9.77
CA VAL A 249 12.65 2.43 8.60
C VAL A 249 11.38 1.72 9.03
N HIS A 250 10.22 2.32 8.76
CA HIS A 250 8.92 1.80 9.16
C HIS A 250 7.95 1.67 7.95
N PRO A 251 8.31 0.94 6.88
CA PRO A 251 7.58 0.95 5.61
C PRO A 251 6.31 0.09 5.62
N ASN A 252 6.04 -0.63 6.71
CA ASN A 252 4.82 -1.43 6.82
C ASN A 252 3.67 -0.56 7.32
N THR A 253 2.55 -0.58 6.58
CA THR A 253 1.28 -0.07 7.07
C THR A 253 0.85 -0.88 8.29
N PRO A 254 0.47 -0.24 9.42
CA PRO A 254 -0.09 -0.93 10.57
C PRO A 254 -1.34 -1.75 10.20
N ILE A 255 -1.61 -2.81 10.95
CA ILE A 255 -2.82 -3.62 10.77
C ILE A 255 -3.85 -3.20 11.82
N TYR A 256 -5.10 -3.00 11.43
CA TYR A 256 -6.21 -2.82 12.36
C TYR A 256 -7.21 -3.96 12.24
N GLU A 257 -7.54 -4.60 13.36
CA GLU A 257 -8.51 -5.69 13.43
C GLU A 257 -9.18 -5.71 14.81
N ALA A 258 -10.51 -5.70 14.85
CA ALA A 258 -11.31 -5.84 16.07
C ALA A 258 -10.84 -4.95 17.25
N GLY A 259 -10.59 -3.66 17.00
CA GLY A 259 -10.15 -2.70 18.02
C GLY A 259 -8.66 -2.78 18.39
N GLY A 260 -7.90 -3.71 17.80
CA GLY A 260 -6.44 -3.77 17.95
C GLY A 260 -5.72 -3.15 16.77
N ILE A 261 -4.65 -2.41 17.03
CA ILE A 261 -3.65 -1.96 16.05
C ILE A 261 -2.39 -2.80 16.23
N PHE A 262 -1.76 -3.23 15.14
CA PHE A 262 -0.47 -3.90 15.18
C PHE A 262 0.55 -3.15 14.33
N CYS A 263 1.58 -2.64 14.99
CA CYS A 263 2.75 -2.02 14.37
C CYS A 263 3.92 -2.99 14.39
N PHE A 264 4.74 -2.98 13.34
CA PHE A 264 5.86 -3.88 13.23
C PHE A 264 6.92 -3.37 12.25
N SER A 265 8.17 -3.65 12.58
CA SER A 265 9.33 -3.19 11.81
C SER A 265 10.47 -4.18 11.81
N GLY A 266 11.33 -4.02 10.80
CA GLY A 266 12.52 -4.82 10.60
C GLY A 266 13.62 -4.59 11.65
N TYR A 267 14.81 -5.10 11.36
CA TYR A 267 16.03 -4.91 12.16
C TYR A 267 15.98 -5.47 13.58
N GLY A 268 15.05 -6.38 13.85
CA GLY A 268 14.84 -7.00 15.16
C GLY A 268 13.99 -6.18 16.12
N GLN A 269 13.34 -5.10 15.65
CA GLN A 269 12.37 -4.38 16.48
C GLN A 269 11.15 -5.27 16.77
N GLY A 270 10.71 -6.03 15.77
CA GLY A 270 9.54 -6.89 15.90
C GLY A 270 8.26 -6.09 15.78
N GLY A 271 7.22 -6.55 16.46
CA GLY A 271 5.93 -5.86 16.47
C GLY A 271 5.18 -5.93 17.79
N GLU A 272 4.30 -4.96 17.97
CA GLU A 272 3.48 -4.78 19.16
C GLU A 272 2.02 -4.61 18.77
N LYS A 273 1.15 -5.29 19.50
CA LYS A 273 -0.29 -5.10 19.43
C LYS A 273 -0.71 -4.09 20.48
N LEU A 274 -1.43 -3.08 20.04
CA LEU A 274 -2.03 -2.03 20.84
C LEU A 274 -3.55 -2.18 20.82
N GLU A 275 -4.19 -2.02 21.96
CA GLU A 275 -5.64 -1.84 22.08
C GLU A 275 -5.96 -0.37 21.86
N LEU A 276 -6.84 -0.08 20.90
CA LEU A 276 -7.34 1.26 20.61
C LEU A 276 -8.62 1.51 21.41
N SER A 277 -8.71 2.64 22.11
CA SER A 277 -9.94 3.03 22.80
C SER A 277 -11.10 3.20 21.82
N ALA A 278 -12.33 2.93 22.27
CA ALA A 278 -13.52 2.97 21.40
C ALA A 278 -13.76 4.32 20.71
N ASP A 279 -13.29 5.42 21.31
CA ASP A 279 -13.35 6.77 20.76
C ASP A 279 -12.09 7.16 19.96
N GLY A 280 -11.07 6.30 19.91
CA GLY A 280 -9.81 6.52 19.21
C GLY A 280 -8.81 7.44 19.92
N SER A 281 -9.09 7.89 21.15
CA SER A 281 -8.28 8.90 21.83
C SER A 281 -7.00 8.36 22.49
N SER A 282 -6.89 7.05 22.70
CA SER A 282 -5.69 6.45 23.31
C SER A 282 -5.42 5.02 22.85
N VAL A 283 -4.19 4.58 23.07
CA VAL A 283 -3.75 3.21 22.82
C VAL A 283 -3.08 2.62 24.05
N LYS A 284 -3.16 1.30 24.21
CA LYS A 284 -2.49 0.55 25.29
C LYS A 284 -1.83 -0.71 24.74
N GLU A 285 -0.57 -0.96 25.08
CA GLU A 285 0.09 -2.22 24.71
C GLU A 285 -0.64 -3.44 25.30
N VAL A 286 -0.89 -4.43 24.43
CA VAL A 286 -1.48 -5.73 24.79
C VAL A 286 -0.41 -6.80 24.85
N TRP A 287 0.39 -6.92 23.79
CA TRP A 287 1.53 -7.84 23.72
C TRP A 287 2.55 -7.35 22.71
N LYS A 288 3.77 -7.86 22.81
CA LYS A 288 4.87 -7.56 21.88
C LYS A 288 5.70 -8.80 21.55
N SER A 289 6.34 -8.79 20.39
CA SER A 289 7.20 -9.88 19.92
C SER A 289 8.31 -9.37 19.01
N GLU A 290 9.57 -9.57 19.42
CA GLU A 290 10.76 -9.28 18.61
C GLU A 290 10.87 -10.18 17.36
N LYS A 291 10.09 -11.27 17.32
CA LYS A 291 10.15 -12.28 16.26
C LYS A 291 9.35 -11.89 15.01
N LEU A 292 8.35 -11.01 15.13
CA LEU A 292 7.49 -10.51 14.05
C LEU A 292 8.12 -9.27 13.39
N ASP A 293 9.33 -9.45 12.86
CA ASP A 293 10.23 -8.38 12.45
C ASP A 293 10.26 -8.22 10.92
N SER A 294 9.10 -7.98 10.29
CA SER A 294 9.07 -7.78 8.83
C SER A 294 9.64 -6.40 8.46
N ARG A 295 10.63 -6.35 7.54
CA ARG A 295 11.22 -5.08 7.10
C ARG A 295 10.45 -4.39 5.98
N ILE A 296 10.26 -5.07 4.84
CA ILE A 296 9.55 -4.54 3.63
C ILE A 296 8.47 -5.55 3.17
N GLY A 297 8.21 -6.60 3.96
CA GLY A 297 7.36 -7.73 3.57
C GLY A 297 5.86 -7.53 3.78
N GLY A 298 5.48 -6.60 4.67
CA GLY A 298 4.13 -6.55 5.22
C GLY A 298 3.78 -7.80 6.02
N MET A 299 2.52 -7.88 6.43
CA MET A 299 1.87 -9.02 7.06
C MET A 299 0.41 -9.06 6.61
N VAL A 300 -0.25 -10.21 6.77
CA VAL A 300 -1.70 -10.35 6.59
C VAL A 300 -2.33 -10.93 7.84
N MET A 301 -3.53 -10.47 8.16
CA MET A 301 -4.38 -11.01 9.23
C MET A 301 -5.44 -11.90 8.61
N VAL A 302 -5.45 -13.19 8.93
CA VAL A 302 -6.43 -14.14 8.39
C VAL A 302 -6.93 -15.01 9.54
N ASP A 303 -8.24 -15.05 9.74
CA ASP A 303 -8.92 -15.91 10.72
C ASP A 303 -8.34 -15.85 12.15
N GLY A 304 -7.91 -14.65 12.57
CA GLY A 304 -7.33 -14.42 13.90
C GLY A 304 -5.83 -14.73 14.01
N TYR A 305 -5.14 -14.94 12.90
CA TYR A 305 -3.71 -15.21 12.85
C TYR A 305 -2.97 -14.20 11.95
N LEU A 306 -1.83 -13.72 12.44
CA LEU A 306 -0.88 -12.92 11.67
C LEU A 306 0.08 -13.84 10.94
N TYR A 307 0.24 -13.60 9.64
CA TYR A 307 1.23 -14.27 8.79
C TYR A 307 2.23 -13.27 8.25
N GLY A 308 3.51 -13.63 8.26
CA GLY A 308 4.58 -12.75 7.77
C GLY A 308 5.95 -13.38 7.77
N SER A 309 6.91 -12.70 7.15
CA SER A 309 8.33 -13.08 7.17
C SER A 309 9.14 -12.12 8.06
N GLY A 310 10.18 -12.63 8.71
CA GLY A 310 11.09 -11.85 9.55
C GLY A 310 12.40 -11.46 8.85
N ASP A 311 12.91 -10.26 9.12
CA ASP A 311 14.10 -9.66 8.53
C ASP A 311 15.40 -10.14 9.19
N LYS A 312 15.54 -9.88 10.50
CA LYS A 312 16.62 -10.41 11.34
C LYS A 312 16.32 -11.85 11.74
N ALA A 313 15.05 -12.16 12.02
CA ALA A 313 14.60 -13.51 12.35
C ALA A 313 14.79 -14.52 11.20
N ARG A 314 14.65 -14.09 9.94
CA ARG A 314 14.81 -14.92 8.72
C ARG A 314 13.92 -16.17 8.69
N GLU A 315 12.71 -16.05 9.24
CA GLU A 315 11.71 -17.12 9.32
C GLU A 315 10.33 -16.59 8.90
N TRP A 316 9.53 -17.44 8.27
CA TRP A 316 8.10 -17.23 8.05
C TRP A 316 7.33 -17.70 9.27
N ARG A 317 6.39 -16.90 9.76
CA ARG A 317 5.69 -17.14 11.02
C ARG A 317 4.18 -17.05 10.89
N CYS A 318 3.52 -17.77 11.78
CA CYS A 318 2.12 -17.59 12.14
C CYS A 318 2.04 -17.27 13.63
N VAL A 319 1.30 -16.23 13.99
CA VAL A 319 1.11 -15.79 15.37
C VAL A 319 -0.37 -15.56 15.66
N ASP A 320 -0.83 -16.02 16.81
CA ASP A 320 -2.20 -15.77 17.29
C ASP A 320 -2.41 -14.28 17.59
N TRP A 321 -3.42 -13.66 16.97
CA TRP A 321 -3.72 -12.24 17.13
C TRP A 321 -4.02 -11.84 18.57
N LYS A 322 -4.70 -12.72 19.32
CA LYS A 322 -5.18 -12.40 20.66
C LYS A 322 -4.04 -12.46 21.66
N THR A 323 -3.22 -13.50 21.58
CA THR A 323 -2.21 -13.80 22.61
C THR A 323 -0.79 -13.42 22.23
N GLY A 324 -0.48 -13.25 20.95
CA GLY A 324 0.90 -13.11 20.47
C GLY A 324 1.66 -14.45 20.47
N GLU A 325 0.97 -15.58 20.69
CA GLU A 325 1.58 -16.91 20.69
C GLU A 325 2.01 -17.31 19.28
N GLU A 326 3.28 -17.69 19.13
CA GLU A 326 3.80 -18.28 17.90
C GLU A 326 3.21 -19.68 17.69
N LYS A 327 2.52 -19.87 16.57
CA LYS A 327 1.98 -21.16 16.16
C LYS A 327 3.01 -22.00 15.42
N TYR A 328 3.78 -21.37 14.53
CA TYR A 328 4.94 -21.98 13.90
C TYR A 328 5.94 -20.95 13.40
N ALA A 329 7.14 -21.44 13.08
CA ALA A 329 8.19 -20.75 12.35
C ALA A 329 8.77 -21.69 11.28
N SER A 330 9.09 -21.18 10.09
CA SER A 330 9.68 -21.96 9.01
C SER A 330 10.80 -21.20 8.28
N LYS A 331 11.79 -21.96 7.79
CA LYS A 331 12.90 -21.49 6.94
C LYS A 331 12.81 -22.02 5.52
N ASP A 332 11.67 -22.61 5.15
CA ASP A 332 11.49 -23.26 3.84
C ASP A 332 11.60 -22.27 2.68
N LEU A 333 11.29 -20.99 2.93
CA LEU A 333 11.48 -19.89 2.01
C LEU A 333 12.36 -18.82 2.65
N THR A 334 13.09 -18.08 1.82
CA THR A 334 13.75 -16.86 2.29
C THR A 334 12.74 -15.75 2.59
N LYS A 335 13.15 -14.74 3.37
CA LYS A 335 12.28 -13.61 3.73
C LYS A 335 11.73 -12.91 2.48
N GLY A 336 10.58 -12.28 2.60
CA GLY A 336 9.86 -11.75 1.45
C GLY A 336 8.58 -11.02 1.78
N THR A 337 7.85 -10.68 0.73
CA THR A 337 6.50 -10.09 0.79
C THR A 337 5.43 -11.17 0.71
N LEU A 338 4.24 -10.85 1.20
CA LEU A 338 3.08 -11.73 1.06
C LEU A 338 1.77 -11.00 0.87
N ILE A 339 0.87 -11.68 0.19
CA ILE A 339 -0.55 -11.38 0.06
C ILE A 339 -1.38 -12.65 0.31
N TYR A 340 -2.69 -12.49 0.48
CA TYR A 340 -3.63 -13.59 0.70
C TYR A 340 -4.79 -13.51 -0.29
N ALA A 341 -5.23 -14.67 -0.80
CA ALA A 341 -6.51 -14.82 -1.48
C ALA A 341 -7.03 -16.26 -1.40
N GLY A 342 -8.33 -16.41 -1.17
CA GLY A 342 -9.02 -17.71 -1.22
C GLY A 342 -8.39 -18.82 -0.36
N GLY A 343 -7.93 -18.52 0.85
CA GLY A 343 -7.32 -19.53 1.75
C GLY A 343 -5.84 -19.84 1.49
N MET A 344 -5.21 -19.15 0.54
CA MET A 344 -3.79 -19.31 0.24
C MET A 344 -3.03 -18.01 0.49
N LEU A 345 -1.82 -18.13 1.06
CA LEU A 345 -0.80 -17.10 1.04
C LEU A 345 0.01 -17.23 -0.25
N TYR A 346 0.25 -16.10 -0.90
CA TYR A 346 1.17 -15.96 -2.02
C TYR A 346 2.43 -15.31 -1.48
N CYS A 347 3.45 -16.12 -1.22
CA CYS A 347 4.71 -15.69 -0.63
C CYS A 347 5.72 -15.42 -1.76
N TYR A 348 6.29 -14.22 -1.77
CA TYR A 348 7.31 -13.82 -2.75
C TYR A 348 8.60 -13.42 -2.06
N SER A 349 9.63 -14.24 -2.19
CA SER A 349 10.89 -14.08 -1.47
C SER A 349 11.86 -13.11 -2.13
N GLU A 350 12.79 -12.59 -1.34
CA GLU A 350 13.91 -11.77 -1.83
C GLU A 350 14.89 -12.53 -2.75
N ARG A 351 14.74 -13.86 -2.89
CA ARG A 351 15.49 -14.69 -3.86
C ARG A 351 14.68 -15.07 -5.11
N GLY A 352 13.48 -14.49 -5.25
CA GLY A 352 12.60 -14.71 -6.40
C GLY A 352 11.78 -15.99 -6.29
N GLU A 353 11.74 -16.63 -5.13
CA GLU A 353 10.88 -17.79 -4.87
C GLU A 353 9.44 -17.29 -4.77
N LEU A 354 8.56 -17.80 -5.64
CA LEU A 354 7.13 -17.52 -5.60
C LEU A 354 6.43 -18.80 -5.18
N ALA A 355 5.76 -18.78 -4.03
CA ALA A 355 5.17 -19.95 -3.41
C ALA A 355 3.71 -19.73 -3.05
N LEU A 356 2.94 -20.80 -3.17
CA LEU A 356 1.56 -20.89 -2.72
C LEU A 356 1.52 -21.74 -1.45
N VAL A 357 1.09 -21.14 -0.35
CA VAL A 357 1.14 -21.73 1.00
C VAL A 357 -0.25 -21.71 1.61
N LYS A 358 -0.69 -22.78 2.28
CA LYS A 358 -1.99 -22.74 2.97
C LYS A 358 -1.95 -21.74 4.14
N ALA A 359 -2.97 -20.89 4.24
CA ALA A 359 -3.13 -19.97 5.36
C ALA A 359 -3.79 -20.70 6.54
N THR A 360 -2.98 -21.40 7.32
CA THR A 360 -3.47 -22.28 8.40
C THR A 360 -2.50 -22.22 9.58
N PRO A 361 -2.96 -22.27 10.84
CA PRO A 361 -2.07 -22.09 11.99
C PRO A 361 -1.21 -23.32 12.34
N GLU A 362 -1.43 -24.47 11.73
CA GLU A 362 -0.80 -25.74 12.15
C GLU A 362 0.66 -25.87 11.69
N LYS A 363 0.97 -25.38 10.48
CA LYS A 363 2.33 -25.43 9.89
C LYS A 363 2.44 -24.50 8.68
N PHE A 364 3.66 -24.19 8.30
CA PHE A 364 3.96 -23.56 7.01
C PHE A 364 3.84 -24.60 5.87
N ASP A 365 2.65 -24.75 5.30
CA ASP A 365 2.34 -25.79 4.29
C ASP A 365 2.52 -25.26 2.86
N VAL A 366 3.76 -25.28 2.35
CA VAL A 366 4.04 -24.94 0.95
C VAL A 366 3.43 -26.01 0.04
N VAL A 367 2.46 -25.63 -0.78
CA VAL A 367 1.75 -26.53 -1.72
C VAL A 367 2.45 -26.60 -3.07
N SER A 368 2.86 -25.44 -3.59
CA SER A 368 3.58 -25.34 -4.85
C SER A 368 4.48 -24.13 -4.87
N GLN A 369 5.56 -24.19 -5.63
CA GLN A 369 6.55 -23.12 -5.74
C GLN A 369 7.14 -23.07 -7.14
N THR A 370 7.48 -21.86 -7.59
CA THR A 370 8.27 -21.61 -8.79
C THR A 370 9.31 -20.51 -8.50
N LYS A 371 10.09 -20.14 -9.50
CA LYS A 371 11.03 -19.03 -9.44
C LYS A 371 10.66 -17.97 -10.47
N VAL A 372 10.68 -16.71 -10.06
CA VAL A 372 10.54 -15.56 -10.97
C VAL A 372 11.89 -15.31 -11.64
N GLU A 373 12.00 -15.72 -12.90
CA GLU A 373 13.26 -15.64 -13.67
C GLU A 373 13.39 -14.39 -14.54
N LEU A 374 12.26 -13.79 -14.95
CA LEU A 374 12.24 -12.55 -15.72
C LEU A 374 12.52 -11.35 -14.80
N GLY A 375 13.15 -10.32 -15.35
CA GLY A 375 13.44 -9.07 -14.64
C GLY A 375 14.85 -8.98 -14.09
N SER A 376 15.06 -7.99 -13.23
CA SER A 376 16.38 -7.70 -12.66
C SER A 376 16.29 -7.07 -11.27
N ALA A 377 17.43 -7.06 -10.57
CA ALA A 377 17.60 -6.44 -9.25
C ALA A 377 16.82 -7.12 -8.11
N GLN A 378 16.18 -6.34 -7.22
CA GLN A 378 15.57 -6.87 -5.99
C GLN A 378 14.11 -7.29 -6.20
N HIS A 379 13.73 -8.39 -5.54
CA HIS A 379 12.37 -8.91 -5.47
C HIS A 379 11.56 -8.28 -4.32
N TRP A 380 11.45 -6.95 -4.29
CA TRP A 380 10.81 -6.21 -3.19
C TRP A 380 9.38 -5.74 -3.48
N ALA A 381 8.96 -5.72 -4.75
CA ALA A 381 7.62 -5.29 -5.10
C ALA A 381 6.58 -6.30 -4.58
N HIS A 382 5.48 -5.79 -4.05
CA HIS A 382 4.40 -6.64 -3.53
C HIS A 382 3.58 -7.19 -4.70
N PRO A 383 3.31 -8.51 -4.76
CA PRO A 383 2.41 -9.08 -5.74
C PRO A 383 0.99 -8.49 -5.61
N VAL A 384 0.25 -8.52 -6.71
CA VAL A 384 -1.14 -8.04 -6.75
C VAL A 384 -2.02 -9.07 -7.44
N ILE A 385 -3.22 -9.28 -6.94
CA ILE A 385 -4.22 -10.15 -7.57
C ILE A 385 -5.33 -9.28 -8.15
N ASN A 386 -5.64 -9.50 -9.43
CA ASN A 386 -6.78 -8.87 -10.08
C ASN A 386 -7.30 -9.73 -11.24
N ASP A 387 -8.61 -9.98 -11.25
CA ASP A 387 -9.34 -10.71 -12.29
C ASP A 387 -8.70 -12.08 -12.63
N GLY A 388 -8.46 -12.89 -11.59
CA GLY A 388 -7.91 -14.24 -11.74
C GLY A 388 -6.45 -14.28 -12.21
N LYS A 389 -5.74 -13.15 -12.10
CA LYS A 389 -4.33 -13.03 -12.47
C LYS A 389 -3.51 -12.57 -11.28
N LEU A 390 -2.32 -13.14 -11.15
CA LEU A 390 -1.30 -12.70 -10.22
C LEU A 390 -0.28 -11.84 -10.97
N TYR A 391 -0.08 -10.62 -10.51
CA TYR A 391 0.85 -9.67 -11.08
C TYR A 391 2.08 -9.57 -10.19
N VAL A 392 3.25 -9.76 -10.77
CA VAL A 392 4.53 -9.68 -10.05
C VAL A 392 5.45 -8.73 -10.80
N ARG A 393 5.97 -7.73 -10.10
CA ARG A 393 7.05 -6.90 -10.60
C ARG A 393 8.40 -7.44 -10.12
N HIS A 394 9.37 -7.50 -11.03
CA HIS A 394 10.77 -7.73 -10.69
C HIS A 394 11.65 -6.72 -11.44
N GLY A 395 12.05 -5.64 -10.75
CA GLY A 395 12.81 -4.55 -11.36
C GLY A 395 12.06 -3.92 -12.53
N ASN A 396 12.57 -4.15 -13.75
CA ASN A 396 12.09 -3.57 -14.99
C ASN A 396 10.93 -4.31 -15.67
N VAL A 397 10.48 -5.46 -15.14
CA VAL A 397 9.37 -6.23 -15.72
C VAL A 397 8.14 -6.25 -14.83
N LEU A 398 6.95 -6.16 -15.44
CA LEU A 398 5.68 -6.62 -14.87
C LEU A 398 5.27 -7.93 -15.53
N ILE A 399 5.01 -8.96 -14.74
CA ILE A 399 4.62 -10.29 -15.22
C ILE A 399 3.19 -10.56 -14.77
N ALA A 400 2.32 -11.01 -15.68
CA ALA A 400 0.99 -11.47 -15.36
C ALA A 400 0.91 -13.00 -15.48
N TYR A 401 0.58 -13.65 -14.37
CA TYR A 401 0.37 -15.09 -14.28
C TYR A 401 -1.13 -15.40 -14.22
N LYS A 402 -1.57 -16.42 -14.95
CA LYS A 402 -2.94 -16.95 -14.84
C LYS A 402 -3.05 -17.84 -13.61
N ILE A 403 -3.98 -17.50 -12.72
CA ILE A 403 -4.24 -18.24 -11.48
C ILE A 403 -5.70 -18.63 -11.31
N LYS A 404 -6.50 -18.59 -12.38
CA LYS A 404 -7.91 -19.00 -12.42
C LYS A 404 -8.26 -19.71 -13.72
#